data_AF-A0A6V7LX84-F1
#
_entry.id   AF-A0A6V7LX84-F1
#
_cell.length_a   1.000
_cell.length_b   1.000
_cell.length_c   1.000
_cell.angle_alpha   90.00
_cell.angle_beta   90.00
_cell.angle_gamma   90.00
#
_symmetry.space_group_name_H-M   'P 1'
#
loop_
_entity.id
_entity.type
_entity.pdbx_description
1 polymer ?
#
loop_
_entity_poly.entity_id
_entity_poly.type
_entity_poly.pdbx_seq_one_letter_code
_entity_poly.pdbx_strand_id
1 'polypeptide(L)' 'VNCPLYVSAVMSKSAADVISAKRSEGLVVYGEPTAASVAIDGSEQYGKDVNKGRLYITNPPLRPDPTTPAYLIEKLA' A
#
# COMPACT_ATOMS: atom_id res chain seq x y z
N VAL A 1 11.00 20.92 -12.65
CA VAL A 1 11.23 20.98 -11.19
C VAL A 1 11.91 19.68 -10.77
N ASN A 2 13.04 19.73 -10.05
CA ASN A 2 13.78 18.56 -9.56
C ASN A 2 13.62 18.48 -8.04
N CYS A 3 12.42 18.09 -7.59
CA CYS A 3 12.04 18.09 -6.18
C CYS A 3 11.88 16.65 -5.69
N PRO A 4 12.43 16.27 -4.52
CA PRO A 4 12.11 15.01 -3.87
C PRO A 4 10.60 14.82 -3.69
N LEU A 5 10.11 13.61 -3.95
CA LEU A 5 8.70 13.27 -3.80
C LEU A 5 8.50 12.25 -2.68
N TYR A 6 7.46 12.48 -1.88
CA TYR A 6 7.02 11.55 -0.84
C TYR A 6 5.59 11.09 -1.16
N VAL A 7 5.40 9.78 -1.29
CA VAL A 7 4.10 9.16 -1.56
C VAL A 7 3.59 8.55 -0.26
N SER A 8 2.62 9.22 0.36
CA SER A 8 1.94 8.74 1.57
C SER A 8 0.97 7.61 1.26
N ALA A 9 0.70 6.75 2.25
CA ALA A 9 -0.31 5.70 2.18
C ALA A 9 -0.17 4.77 0.95
N VAL A 10 0.99 4.13 0.81
CA VAL A 10 1.26 3.07 -0.16
C VAL A 10 0.50 1.81 0.25
N MET A 11 -0.64 1.57 -0.40
CA MET A 11 -1.54 0.45 -0.08
C MET A 11 -1.46 -0.74 -1.05
N SER A 12 -0.66 -0.68 -2.14
CA SER A 12 -0.63 -1.74 -3.16
C SER A 12 0.76 -2.07 -3.68
N LYS A 13 0.92 -3.33 -4.12
CA LYS A 13 2.13 -3.81 -4.81
C LYS A 13 2.48 -2.95 -6.02
N SER A 14 1.49 -2.64 -6.86
CA SER A 14 1.68 -1.82 -8.06
C SER A 14 2.23 -0.42 -7.76
N ALA A 15 1.80 0.22 -6.67
CA ALA A 15 2.34 1.51 -6.25
C ALA A 15 3.77 1.36 -5.75
N ALA A 16 4.04 0.32 -4.94
CA ALA A 16 5.38 0.01 -4.46
C ALA A 16 6.35 -0.29 -5.61
N ASP A 17 5.91 -0.99 -6.66
CA ASP A 17 6.71 -1.30 -7.85
C ASP A 17 7.07 -0.05 -8.63
N VAL A 18 6.11 0.87 -8.82
CA VAL A 18 6.39 2.16 -9.47
C VAL A 18 7.40 2.98 -8.68
N ILE A 19 7.22 3.07 -7.35
CA ILE A 19 8.17 3.78 -6.47
C ILE A 19 9.55 3.14 -6.55
N SER A 20 9.64 1.81 -6.47
CA SER A 20 10.89 1.07 -6.59
C SER A 20 11.57 1.31 -7.94
N ALA A 21 10.84 1.21 -9.05
CA ALA A 21 11.36 1.43 -10.39
C ALA A 21 11.90 2.86 -10.56
N LYS A 22 11.13 3.87 -10.12
CA LYS A 22 11.57 5.27 -10.18
C LYS A 22 12.76 5.56 -9.29
N ARG A 23 12.85 4.93 -8.14
CA ARG A 23 14.04 5.01 -7.28
C ARG A 23 15.26 4.38 -7.96
N SER A 24 15.11 3.24 -8.63
CA SER A 24 16.18 2.59 -9.42
C SER A 24 16.63 3.41 -10.63
N GLU A 25 15.76 4.24 -11.21
CA GLU A 25 16.11 5.22 -12.25
C GLU A 25 16.91 6.42 -11.71
N GLY A 26 17.14 6.50 -10.39
CA GLY A 26 17.87 7.59 -9.74
C GLY A 26 16.99 8.77 -9.31
N LEU A 27 15.66 8.65 -9.39
CA LEU A 27 14.75 9.68 -8.89
C LEU A 27 14.68 9.64 -7.36
N VAL A 28 14.64 10.82 -6.75
CA VAL A 28 14.49 10.97 -5.29
C VAL A 28 13.00 10.82 -4.93
N VAL A 29 12.55 9.59 -4.71
CA VAL A 29 11.18 9.26 -4.33
C VAL A 29 11.13 8.30 -3.15
N TYR A 30 10.21 8.55 -2.23
CA TYR A 30 9.97 7.75 -1.03
C TYR A 30 8.51 7.28 -1.00
N GLY A 31 8.29 6.08 -0.46
CA GLY A 31 6.95 5.52 -0.24
C GLY A 31 6.73 5.20 1.23
N GLU A 32 5.59 5.61 1.76
CA GLU A 32 5.16 5.34 3.13
C GLU A 32 4.01 4.34 3.14
N PRO A 33 4.21 3.08 3.55
CA PRO A 33 3.10 2.20 3.83
C PRO A 33 2.42 2.60 5.16
N THR A 34 1.15 2.24 5.32
CA THR A 34 0.43 2.39 6.60
C THR A 34 0.54 1.12 7.43
N ALA A 35 0.26 1.21 8.74
CA ALA A 35 0.12 0.03 9.60
C ALA A 35 -0.92 -0.95 9.05
N ALA A 36 -2.04 -0.45 8.51
CA ALA A 36 -3.08 -1.29 7.94
C ALA A 36 -2.58 -2.05 6.69
N SER A 37 -1.87 -1.38 5.78
CA SER A 37 -1.39 -2.02 4.54
C SER A 37 -0.34 -3.11 4.74
N VAL A 38 0.43 -3.06 5.83
CA VAL A 38 1.44 -4.08 6.15
C VAL A 38 0.92 -5.18 7.07
N ALA A 39 -0.22 -4.96 7.73
CA ALA A 39 -0.77 -5.91 8.69
C ALA A 39 -1.89 -6.78 8.10
N ILE A 40 -2.74 -6.22 7.24
CA ILE A 40 -3.97 -6.87 6.77
C ILE A 40 -4.25 -6.61 5.29
N ASP A 41 -5.00 -7.51 4.67
CA ASP A 41 -5.56 -7.32 3.33
C ASP A 41 -7.01 -6.78 3.37
N GLY A 42 -7.58 -6.55 2.19
CA GLY A 42 -8.92 -5.98 2.02
C GLY A 42 -10.06 -7.00 1.95
N SER A 43 -9.84 -8.28 2.22
CA SER A 43 -10.86 -9.34 2.11
C SER A 43 -12.13 -9.02 2.94
N GLU A 44 -11.96 -8.54 4.16
CA GLU A 44 -13.05 -8.16 5.07
C GLU A 44 -13.87 -6.98 4.55
N GLN A 45 -13.26 -6.05 3.81
CA GLN A 45 -13.96 -4.91 3.20
C GLN A 45 -15.02 -5.36 2.18
N TYR A 46 -14.82 -6.52 1.54
CA TYR A 46 -15.72 -7.10 0.53
C TYR A 46 -16.42 -8.38 1.03
N GLY A 47 -16.41 -8.63 2.34
CA GLY A 47 -17.05 -9.79 2.97
C GLY A 47 -18.58 -9.67 3.06
N LYS A 48 -19.22 -10.76 3.50
CA LYS A 48 -20.70 -10.82 3.66
C LYS A 48 -21.21 -9.99 4.84
N ASP A 49 -20.37 -9.75 5.86
CA ASP A 49 -20.73 -8.93 7.03
C ASP A 49 -20.44 -7.46 6.76
N VAL A 50 -21.50 -6.72 6.40
CA VAL A 50 -21.43 -5.28 6.12
C VAL A 50 -21.01 -4.45 7.33
N ASN A 51 -21.37 -4.87 8.55
CA ASN A 51 -21.01 -4.15 9.78
C ASN A 51 -19.52 -4.29 10.10
N LYS A 52 -18.93 -5.44 9.77
CA LYS A 52 -17.48 -5.65 9.85
C LYS A 52 -16.77 -4.93 8.72
N GLY A 53 -17.22 -5.10 7.47
CA GLY A 53 -16.58 -4.52 6.29
C GLY A 53 -16.44 -2.99 6.32
N ARG A 54 -17.43 -2.27 6.87
CA ARG A 54 -17.35 -0.80 7.01
C ARG A 54 -16.19 -0.32 7.90
N LEU A 55 -15.69 -1.15 8.82
CA LEU A 55 -14.57 -0.79 9.70
C LEU A 55 -13.22 -0.78 8.98
N TYR A 56 -13.14 -1.40 7.80
CA TYR A 56 -11.93 -1.55 7.00
C TYR A 56 -11.85 -0.55 5.83
N ILE A 57 -12.83 0.37 5.72
CA ILE A 57 -12.85 1.36 4.63
C ILE A 57 -11.79 2.43 4.89
N THR A 58 -10.83 2.54 3.97
CA THR A 58 -9.77 3.56 3.96
C THR A 58 -9.60 4.17 2.56
N ASN A 59 -8.84 5.27 2.48
CA ASN A 59 -8.39 5.83 1.21
C ASN A 59 -6.86 6.05 1.21
N PRO A 60 -6.09 5.42 0.28
CA PRO A 60 -6.52 4.39 -0.67
C PRO A 60 -7.05 3.13 0.04
N PRO A 61 -7.86 2.28 -0.63
CA PRO A 61 -8.44 1.10 0.00
C PRO A 61 -7.41 0.01 0.26
N LEU A 62 -7.67 -0.83 1.27
CA LEU A 62 -6.97 -2.10 1.43
C LEU A 62 -7.17 -2.98 0.19
N ARG A 63 -6.13 -3.73 -0.19
CA ARG A 63 -6.15 -4.55 -1.41
C ARG A 63 -6.60 -5.96 -1.09
N PRO A 64 -7.53 -6.55 -1.88
CA PRO A 64 -8.07 -7.88 -1.60
C PRO A 64 -7.07 -9.02 -1.88
N ASP A 65 -5.92 -8.73 -2.50
CA ASP A 65 -4.84 -9.73 -2.65
C ASP A 65 -4.20 -9.98 -1.27
N PRO A 66 -4.35 -11.20 -0.70
CA PRO A 66 -3.89 -11.53 0.66
C PRO A 66 -2.36 -11.51 0.80
N THR A 67 -1.62 -11.48 -0.31
CA THR A 67 -0.17 -11.40 -0.30
C THR A 67 0.36 -9.96 -0.36
N THR A 68 -0.52 -8.96 -0.43
CA THR A 68 -0.13 -7.53 -0.42
C THR A 68 0.64 -7.13 0.85
N PRO A 69 0.22 -7.50 2.08
CA PRO A 69 0.91 -7.06 3.29
C PRO A 69 2.35 -7.55 3.37
N ALA A 70 2.57 -8.84 3.11
CA ALA A 70 3.90 -9.44 3.09
C ALA A 70 4.80 -8.80 2.03
N TYR A 71 4.26 -8.51 0.83
CA TYR A 71 5.01 -7.82 -0.22
C TYR A 71 5.43 -6.40 0.19
N LEU A 72 4.55 -5.65 0.85
CA LEU A 72 4.87 -4.31 1.32
C LEU A 72 5.91 -4.33 2.46
N ILE A 73 5.89 -5.36 3.32
CA ILE A 73 6.95 -5.60 4.31
C ILE A 73 8.29 -5.88 3.61
N GLU A 74 8.30 -6.72 2.57
CA GLU A 74 9.52 -7.02 1.81
C GLU A 74 10.12 -5.77 1.16
N LYS A 75 9.30 -4.84 0.65
CA LYS A 75 9.77 -3.57 0.10
C LYS A 75 10.22 -2.55 1.15
N LEU A 76 9.84 -2.75 2.42
CA LEU A 76 10.20 -1.90 3.54
C LEU A 76 11.53 -2.35 4.20
N ALA A 77 11.79 -3.66 4.20
CA ALA A 77 13.03 -4.28 4.69
C ALA A 77 14.23 -3.97 3.79
#